data_AF-A0A2L2YTA6-F1
#
_entry.id   AF-A0A2L2YTA6-F1
#
_cell.length_a   1.000
_cell.length_b   1.000
_cell.length_c   1.000
_cell.angle_alpha   90.00
_cell.angle_beta   90.00
_cell.angle_gamma   90.00
#
_symmetry.space_group_name_H-M   'P 1'
#
loop_
_entity.id
_entity.type
_entity.pdbx_description
1 polymer ?
#
loop_
_entity_poly.entity_id
_entity_poly.type
_entity_poly.pdbx_seq_one_letter_code
_entity_poly.pdbx_strand_id
1 'polypeptide(L)'
;TVSDFGAFDQCLEIELPKRNGDIEFRGKYCAIEAAPIMPKPFRNFSLAKLVHAGPLDTVGKEVEIGGMAFYYLKFRLGICVPSTCSLQDMQAVAKRISDISRTEVRIPQCYVKESSQWKTIHIVTLCMLSALLLACFVGSVIEYKYPKSPNENQGGIKGVLKCFSLISNYNRLMSSSKGSDELKALHGIKGISILWVVLGHTYVWTNFTLLRRPDIIPNWFNSIDFGLILNTWHAVETFFFMSGLLTSYTVLKIMIKTKGRISVPIYILRRYIRLTPPLLITVGLLFF
;
A
#
# COMPACT_ATOMS: atom_id res chain seq x y z
N THR A 1 8.83 -26.42 -8.34
CA THR A 1 8.29 -25.22 -9.00
C THR A 1 8.55 -24.03 -8.11
N VAL A 2 9.43 -23.13 -8.52
CA VAL A 2 9.55 -21.80 -7.89
C VAL A 2 8.20 -21.13 -8.07
N SER A 3 7.69 -20.46 -7.04
CA SER A 3 6.30 -20.00 -6.91
C SER A 3 5.80 -19.24 -8.16
N ASP A 4 5.19 -19.94 -9.12
CA ASP A 4 4.62 -19.34 -10.33
C ASP A 4 3.26 -18.69 -10.02
N PHE A 5 2.94 -17.61 -10.74
CA PHE A 5 1.63 -16.96 -10.65
C PHE A 5 0.52 -17.98 -10.99
N GLY A 6 -0.44 -18.15 -10.08
CA GLY A 6 -1.58 -19.08 -10.22
C GLY A 6 -1.46 -20.40 -9.47
N ALA A 7 -0.26 -20.84 -9.06
CA ALA A 7 -0.10 -22.08 -8.28
C ALA A 7 -0.76 -22.00 -6.89
N PHE A 8 -0.86 -20.79 -6.33
CA PHE A 8 -1.58 -20.52 -5.09
C PHE A 8 -3.09 -20.76 -5.25
N ASP A 9 -3.72 -20.11 -6.22
CA ASP A 9 -5.16 -20.18 -6.44
C ASP A 9 -5.59 -21.60 -6.84
N GLN A 10 -4.83 -22.23 -7.76
CA GLN A 10 -5.06 -23.62 -8.16
C GLN A 10 -5.02 -24.58 -6.97
N CYS A 11 -4.07 -24.40 -6.04
CA CYS A 11 -4.01 -25.23 -4.84
C CYS A 11 -5.25 -25.04 -3.95
N LEU A 12 -5.68 -23.80 -3.73
CA LEU A 12 -6.83 -23.50 -2.87
C LEU A 12 -8.17 -23.97 -3.45
N GLU A 13 -8.26 -24.15 -4.77
CA GLU A 13 -9.45 -24.65 -5.47
C GLU A 13 -9.61 -26.16 -5.45
N ILE A 14 -8.60 -26.92 -5.01
CA ILE A 14 -8.71 -28.38 -4.91
C ILE A 14 -9.72 -28.74 -3.82
N GLU A 15 -10.82 -29.38 -4.22
CA GLU A 15 -11.81 -29.97 -3.32
C GLU A 15 -12.03 -31.42 -3.74
N LEU A 16 -11.78 -32.36 -2.83
CA LEU A 16 -12.08 -33.77 -3.08
C LEU A 16 -13.40 -34.14 -2.40
N PRO A 17 -14.48 -34.45 -3.14
CA PRO A 17 -15.73 -34.88 -2.55
C PRO A 17 -15.70 -36.37 -2.16
N LYS A 18 -16.29 -36.69 -1.00
CA LYS A 18 -16.65 -38.06 -0.60
C LYS A 18 -17.83 -38.57 -1.44
N ARG A 19 -18.01 -39.89 -1.43
CA ARG A 19 -19.12 -40.60 -2.09
C ARG A 19 -20.52 -40.15 -1.64
N ASN A 20 -20.64 -39.54 -0.45
CA ASN A 20 -21.89 -39.02 0.13
C ASN A 20 -22.15 -37.53 -0.20
N GLY A 21 -21.27 -36.86 -0.95
CA GLY A 21 -21.38 -35.44 -1.28
C GLY A 21 -20.65 -34.48 -0.31
N ASP A 22 -20.26 -34.95 0.87
CA ASP A 22 -19.43 -34.17 1.80
C ASP A 22 -17.98 -34.02 1.31
N ILE A 23 -17.30 -32.93 1.63
CA ILE A 23 -15.90 -32.72 1.24
C ILE A 23 -14.97 -33.59 2.11
N GLU A 24 -14.10 -34.38 1.48
CA GLU A 24 -13.10 -35.22 2.14
C GLU A 24 -11.90 -34.41 2.64
N PHE A 25 -11.32 -33.60 1.75
CA PHE A 25 -10.32 -32.61 2.10
C PHE A 25 -10.31 -31.47 1.08
N ARG A 26 -9.74 -30.35 1.49
CA ARG A 26 -9.46 -29.19 0.64
C ARG A 26 -7.96 -29.04 0.44
N GLY A 27 -7.55 -28.39 -0.64
CA GLY A 27 -6.17 -27.96 -0.80
C GLY A 27 -5.80 -26.86 0.20
N LYS A 28 -4.59 -26.96 0.72
CA LYS A 28 -3.97 -26.04 1.69
C LYS A 28 -2.61 -25.64 1.15
N TYR A 29 -2.43 -24.36 0.89
CA TYR A 29 -1.17 -23.82 0.38
C TYR A 29 -0.24 -23.43 1.53
N CYS A 30 0.92 -24.07 1.64
CA CYS A 30 1.94 -23.70 2.62
C CYS A 30 3.09 -22.96 1.95
N ALA A 31 3.40 -21.76 2.46
CA ALA A 31 4.58 -21.02 2.04
C ALA A 31 5.81 -21.56 2.78
N ILE A 32 6.83 -21.95 2.02
CA ILE A 32 8.12 -22.42 2.53
C ILE A 32 9.15 -21.32 2.30
N GLU A 33 9.84 -20.91 3.36
CA GLU A 33 11.02 -20.06 3.29
C GLU A 33 12.26 -20.89 3.58
N ALA A 34 13.20 -20.94 2.65
CA ALA A 34 14.47 -21.63 2.80
C ALA A 34 15.63 -20.63 2.67
N ALA A 35 16.60 -20.72 3.59
CA ALA A 35 17.83 -19.95 3.53
C ALA A 35 19.00 -20.81 4.01
N PRO A 36 20.23 -20.60 3.50
CA PRO A 36 21.41 -21.22 4.11
C PRO A 36 21.54 -20.80 5.57
N ILE A 37 22.13 -21.66 6.40
CA ILE A 37 22.40 -21.32 7.80
C ILE A 37 23.49 -20.25 7.82
N MET A 38 23.11 -19.02 8.14
CA MET A 38 24.02 -17.88 8.22
C MET A 38 24.40 -17.59 9.68
N PRO A 39 25.63 -17.12 9.96
CA PRO A 39 25.99 -16.60 11.27
C PRO A 39 25.08 -15.42 11.64
N LYS A 40 25.03 -15.02 12.91
CA LYS A 40 24.23 -13.83 13.27
C LYS A 40 24.87 -12.59 12.62
N PRO A 41 24.07 -11.69 12.01
CA PRO A 41 24.61 -10.48 11.42
C PRO A 41 25.27 -9.64 12.51
N PHE A 42 26.40 -9.01 12.18
CA PHE A 42 27.07 -8.07 13.08
C PHE A 42 26.15 -6.89 13.42
N ARG A 43 26.35 -6.27 14.58
CA ARG A 43 25.60 -5.07 14.97
C ARG A 43 25.84 -3.96 13.94
N ASN A 44 24.78 -3.36 13.40
CA ASN A 44 24.80 -2.39 12.27
C ASN A 44 25.21 -2.97 10.90
N PHE A 45 24.95 -4.27 10.67
CA PHE A 45 25.12 -4.87 9.36
C PHE A 45 24.24 -4.20 8.30
N SER A 46 24.88 -3.72 7.22
CA SER A 46 24.22 -3.19 6.02
C SER A 46 24.93 -3.77 4.82
N LEU A 47 24.19 -4.55 4.01
CA LEU A 47 24.72 -5.14 2.79
C LEU A 47 25.24 -4.07 1.83
N ALA A 48 24.51 -2.94 1.70
CA ALA A 48 24.93 -1.79 0.90
C ALA A 48 26.28 -1.23 1.38
N LYS A 49 26.46 -1.06 2.70
CA LYS A 49 27.73 -0.57 3.26
C LYS A 49 28.90 -1.51 2.97
N LEU A 50 28.65 -2.82 2.95
CA LEU A 50 29.68 -3.82 2.71
C LEU A 50 30.10 -3.89 1.24
N VAL A 51 29.15 -3.75 0.31
CA VAL A 51 29.46 -3.66 -1.13
C VAL A 51 30.27 -2.40 -1.44
N HIS A 52 30.04 -1.31 -0.70
CA HIS A 52 30.81 -0.06 -0.84
C HIS A 52 32.17 -0.06 -0.11
N ALA A 53 32.51 -1.08 0.68
CA ALA A 53 33.72 -1.06 1.52
C ALA A 53 35.02 -1.37 0.75
N GLY A 54 34.97 -1.80 -0.51
CA GLY A 54 36.15 -2.00 -1.35
C GLY A 54 35.85 -2.74 -2.66
N PRO A 55 36.82 -2.83 -3.59
CA PRO A 55 36.66 -3.57 -4.82
C PRO A 55 36.46 -5.08 -4.54
N LEU A 56 35.53 -5.70 -5.27
CA LEU A 56 35.38 -7.16 -5.35
C LEU A 56 36.47 -7.73 -6.27
N ASP A 57 37.72 -7.62 -5.83
CA ASP A 57 38.92 -8.07 -6.56
C ASP A 57 39.12 -9.59 -6.52
N THR A 58 38.38 -10.28 -5.66
CA THR A 58 38.57 -11.69 -5.35
C THR A 58 37.23 -12.42 -5.30
N VAL A 59 37.20 -13.63 -5.89
CA VAL A 59 36.03 -14.52 -5.86
C VAL A 59 35.57 -14.80 -4.41
N GLY A 60 36.51 -14.82 -3.46
CA GLY A 60 36.20 -14.96 -2.03
C GLY A 60 35.27 -13.85 -1.51
N LYS A 61 35.56 -12.58 -1.82
CA LYS A 61 34.70 -11.44 -1.42
C LYS A 61 33.36 -11.45 -2.14
N GLU A 62 33.32 -11.87 -3.41
CA GLU A 62 32.07 -12.03 -4.17
C GLU A 62 31.17 -13.09 -3.54
N VAL A 63 31.73 -14.24 -3.15
CA VAL A 63 31.02 -15.31 -2.45
C VAL A 63 30.61 -14.88 -1.04
N GLU A 64 31.43 -14.10 -0.34
CA GLU A 64 31.10 -13.58 0.99
C GLU A 64 29.91 -12.61 0.92
N ILE A 65 29.97 -11.62 0.01
CA ILE A 65 28.92 -10.62 -0.19
C ILE A 65 27.64 -11.25 -0.75
N GLY A 66 27.77 -12.16 -1.72
CA GLY A 66 26.66 -12.94 -2.25
C GLY A 66 26.02 -13.84 -1.19
N GLY A 67 26.83 -14.47 -0.34
CA GLY A 67 26.38 -15.23 0.82
C GLY A 67 25.62 -14.36 1.82
N MET A 68 26.12 -13.16 2.07
CA MET A 68 25.48 -12.19 2.97
C MET A 68 24.16 -11.61 2.43
N ALA A 69 23.89 -11.70 1.13
CA ALA A 69 22.59 -11.35 0.58
C ALA A 69 21.45 -12.26 1.12
N PHE A 70 21.76 -13.49 1.54
CA PHE A 70 20.79 -14.42 2.14
C PHE A 70 20.27 -13.99 3.53
N TYR A 71 20.83 -12.94 4.14
CA TYR A 71 20.18 -12.28 5.29
C TYR A 71 18.85 -11.62 4.93
N TYR A 72 18.70 -11.18 3.67
CA TYR A 72 17.53 -10.47 3.17
C TYR A 72 16.76 -11.26 2.10
N LEU A 73 17.48 -12.05 1.29
CA LEU A 73 16.91 -12.85 0.21
C LEU A 73 16.72 -14.29 0.69
N LYS A 74 15.51 -14.64 1.12
CA LYS A 74 15.14 -16.04 1.39
C LYS A 74 14.51 -16.65 0.14
N PHE A 75 14.80 -17.91 -0.14
CA PHE A 75 14.09 -18.64 -1.18
C PHE A 75 12.66 -18.91 -0.72
N ARG A 76 11.68 -18.50 -1.51
CA ARG A 76 10.25 -18.73 -1.21
C ARG A 76 9.64 -19.71 -2.21
N LEU A 77 9.16 -20.83 -1.69
CA LEU A 77 8.52 -21.90 -2.44
C LEU A 77 7.10 -22.11 -1.92
N GLY A 78 6.21 -22.59 -2.79
CA GLY A 78 4.86 -23.01 -2.43
C GLY A 78 4.73 -24.51 -2.51
N ILE A 79 4.11 -25.14 -1.52
CA ILE A 79 3.65 -26.52 -1.62
C ILE A 79 2.15 -26.59 -1.35
N CYS A 80 1.46 -27.42 -2.13
CA CYS A 80 0.07 -27.75 -1.90
C CYS A 80 -0.02 -29.04 -1.10
N VAL A 81 -0.70 -28.99 0.05
CA VAL A 81 -0.94 -30.14 0.91
C VAL A 81 -2.42 -30.26 1.23
N PRO A 82 -2.93 -31.43 1.66
CA PRO A 82 -4.32 -31.57 2.09
C PRO A 82 -4.62 -30.76 3.36
N SER A 83 -5.87 -30.35 3.53
CA SER A 83 -6.36 -29.62 4.71
C SER A 83 -6.27 -30.43 6.01
N THR A 84 -6.16 -31.76 5.91
CA THR A 84 -5.95 -32.67 7.04
C THR A 84 -4.56 -32.51 7.66
N CYS A 85 -3.59 -31.94 6.94
CA CYS A 85 -2.24 -31.70 7.45
C CYS A 85 -2.22 -30.46 8.37
N SER A 86 -1.81 -30.64 9.62
CA SER A 86 -1.70 -29.53 10.57
C SER A 86 -0.45 -28.69 10.29
N LEU A 87 -0.41 -27.47 10.82
CA LEU A 87 0.80 -26.64 10.72
C LEU A 87 1.99 -27.29 11.44
N GLN A 88 1.73 -28.04 12.51
CA GLN A 88 2.75 -28.73 13.31
C GLN A 88 3.41 -29.86 12.51
N ASP A 89 2.62 -30.62 11.76
CA ASP A 89 3.13 -31.68 10.89
C ASP A 89 4.06 -31.11 9.83
N MET A 90 3.64 -30.00 9.20
CA MET A 90 4.46 -29.29 8.21
C MET A 90 5.76 -28.77 8.83
N GLN A 91 5.72 -28.21 10.04
CA GLN A 91 6.93 -27.77 10.75
C GLN A 91 7.86 -28.93 11.10
N ALA A 92 7.32 -30.10 11.46
CA ALA A 92 8.11 -31.31 11.71
C ALA A 92 8.83 -31.79 10.44
N VAL A 93 8.14 -31.79 9.29
CA VAL A 93 8.74 -32.11 7.98
C VAL A 93 9.82 -31.08 7.61
N ALA A 94 9.54 -29.79 7.81
CA ALA A 94 10.51 -28.71 7.55
C ALA A 94 11.79 -28.89 8.38
N LYS A 95 11.67 -29.28 9.65
CA LYS A 95 12.83 -29.56 10.52
C LYS A 95 13.67 -30.71 9.98
N ARG A 96 13.06 -31.80 9.55
CA ARG A 96 13.78 -32.95 8.95
C ARG A 96 14.51 -32.56 7.67
N ILE A 97 13.87 -31.78 6.80
CA ILE A 97 14.51 -31.28 5.59
C ILE A 97 15.68 -30.37 5.96
N SER A 98 15.48 -29.46 6.92
CA SER A 98 16.51 -28.55 7.41
C SER A 98 17.77 -29.27 7.91
N ASP A 99 17.58 -30.37 8.67
CA ASP A 99 18.68 -31.18 9.19
C ASP A 99 19.47 -31.87 8.06
N ILE A 100 18.79 -32.35 7.01
CA ILE A 100 19.40 -33.06 5.87
C ILE A 100 20.13 -32.08 4.94
N SER A 101 19.48 -30.97 4.59
CA SER A 101 20.02 -30.02 3.60
C SER A 101 20.97 -28.98 4.21
N ARG A 102 21.15 -28.96 5.54
CA ARG A 102 21.90 -27.91 6.26
C ARG A 102 21.47 -26.48 5.91
N THR A 103 20.18 -26.32 5.60
CA THR A 103 19.55 -25.03 5.33
C THR A 103 18.46 -24.79 6.36
N GLU A 104 18.27 -23.56 6.80
CA GLU A 104 17.13 -23.20 7.63
C GLU A 104 15.86 -23.19 6.77
N VAL A 105 14.93 -24.10 7.06
CA VAL A 105 13.63 -24.18 6.38
C VAL A 105 12.52 -23.82 7.36
N ARG A 106 11.74 -22.80 7.05
CA ARG A 106 10.62 -22.33 7.86
C ARG A 106 9.33 -22.36 7.06
N ILE A 107 8.24 -22.72 7.74
CA ILE A 107 6.88 -22.65 7.20
C ILE A 107 6.12 -21.65 8.06
N PRO A 108 6.15 -20.35 7.71
CA PRO A 108 5.54 -19.31 8.53
C PRO A 108 4.02 -19.47 8.63
N GLN A 109 3.37 -19.89 7.55
CA GLN A 109 1.92 -19.92 7.44
C GLN A 109 1.45 -20.82 6.30
N CYS A 110 0.26 -21.39 6.49
CA CYS A 110 -0.47 -22.14 5.48
C CYS A 110 -1.89 -21.61 5.37
N TYR A 111 -2.37 -21.47 4.14
CA TYR A 111 -3.68 -20.92 3.81
C TYR A 111 -4.60 -22.02 3.30
N VAL A 112 -5.85 -21.96 3.72
CA VAL A 112 -6.95 -22.77 3.17
C VAL A 112 -7.96 -21.79 2.59
N LYS A 113 -8.73 -22.23 1.58
CA LYS A 113 -9.84 -21.44 1.04
C LYS A 113 -10.92 -21.27 2.11
N GLU A 114 -10.84 -20.14 2.83
CA GLU A 114 -11.88 -19.68 3.74
C GLU A 114 -12.90 -18.85 2.97
N SER A 115 -14.19 -19.05 3.26
CA SER A 115 -15.23 -18.16 2.74
C SER A 115 -15.02 -16.78 3.33
N SER A 116 -14.89 -15.75 2.48
CA SER A 116 -14.78 -14.36 2.93
C SER A 116 -15.96 -14.02 3.85
N GLN A 117 -15.68 -13.88 5.15
CA GLN A 117 -16.68 -13.47 6.12
C GLN A 117 -16.77 -11.96 6.11
N TRP A 118 -17.94 -11.44 5.75
CA TRP A 118 -18.21 -10.01 5.71
C TRP A 118 -18.14 -9.44 7.13
N LYS A 119 -16.97 -8.94 7.51
CA LYS A 119 -16.80 -8.13 8.72
C LYS A 119 -17.59 -6.84 8.60
N THR A 120 -18.02 -6.32 9.75
CA THR A 120 -18.77 -5.06 9.87
C THR A 120 -18.11 -3.92 9.10
N ILE A 121 -16.77 -3.85 9.06
CA ILE A 121 -16.05 -2.80 8.35
C ILE A 121 -16.33 -2.80 6.84
N HIS A 122 -16.46 -3.97 6.19
CA HIS A 122 -16.76 -4.07 4.76
C HIS A 122 -18.17 -3.60 4.44
N ILE A 123 -19.11 -3.91 5.32
CA ILE A 123 -20.50 -3.46 5.19
C ILE A 123 -20.55 -1.94 5.33
N VAL A 124 -19.87 -1.38 6.33
CA VAL A 124 -19.81 0.08 6.53
C VAL A 124 -19.15 0.79 5.35
N THR A 125 -18.02 0.30 4.83
CA THR A 125 -17.36 0.93 3.68
C THR A 125 -18.17 0.82 2.40
N LEU A 126 -18.82 -0.32 2.14
CA LEU A 126 -19.71 -0.49 0.99
C LEU A 126 -20.90 0.47 1.06
N CYS A 127 -21.53 0.61 2.23
CA CYS A 127 -22.62 1.56 2.46
C CYS A 127 -22.17 3.01 2.28
N MET A 128 -21.02 3.39 2.83
CA MET A 128 -20.47 4.74 2.67
C MET A 128 -20.13 5.07 1.21
N LEU A 129 -19.52 4.12 0.49
CA LEU A 129 -19.10 4.31 -0.89
C LEU A 129 -20.31 4.34 -1.84
N SER A 130 -21.30 3.46 -1.63
CA SER A 130 -22.56 3.49 -2.38
C SER A 130 -23.37 4.77 -2.12
N ALA A 131 -23.45 5.25 -0.89
CA ALA A 131 -24.10 6.52 -0.57
C ALA A 131 -23.41 7.72 -1.25
N LEU A 132 -22.07 7.73 -1.27
CA LEU A 132 -21.30 8.77 -1.96
C LEU A 132 -21.52 8.73 -3.48
N LEU A 133 -21.47 7.55 -4.09
CA LEU A 133 -21.74 7.37 -5.53
C LEU A 133 -23.17 7.79 -5.89
N LEU A 134 -24.15 7.44 -5.05
CA LEU A 134 -25.53 7.87 -5.22
C LEU A 134 -25.66 9.39 -5.14
N ALA A 135 -25.03 10.03 -4.16
CA ALA A 135 -25.03 11.48 -4.04
C ALA A 135 -24.38 12.16 -5.27
N CYS A 136 -23.28 11.60 -5.78
CA CYS A 136 -22.64 12.07 -7.00
C CYS A 136 -23.52 11.90 -8.24
N PHE A 137 -24.19 10.75 -8.37
CA PHE A 137 -25.11 10.48 -9.47
C PHE A 137 -26.30 11.44 -9.45
N VAL A 138 -27.01 11.53 -8.31
CA VAL A 138 -28.15 12.43 -8.11
C VAL A 138 -27.74 13.89 -8.32
N GLY A 139 -26.62 14.31 -7.77
CA GLY A 139 -26.08 15.66 -7.97
C GLY A 139 -25.82 15.99 -9.44
N SER A 140 -25.25 15.03 -10.18
CA SER A 140 -24.97 15.19 -11.62
C SER A 140 -26.25 15.24 -12.46
N VAL A 141 -27.25 14.40 -12.15
CA VAL A 141 -28.56 14.41 -12.81
C VAL A 141 -29.30 15.73 -12.57
N ILE A 142 -29.28 16.24 -11.34
CA ILE A 142 -29.88 17.53 -10.99
C ILE A 142 -29.22 18.66 -11.78
N GLU A 143 -27.89 18.69 -11.86
CA GLU A 143 -27.18 19.73 -12.61
C GLU A 143 -27.41 19.62 -14.12
N TYR A 144 -27.48 18.40 -14.67
CA TYR A 144 -27.78 18.17 -16.07
C TYR A 144 -29.20 18.64 -16.45
N LYS A 145 -30.20 18.35 -15.60
CA LYS A 145 -31.60 18.73 -15.85
C LYS A 145 -31.90 20.20 -15.53
N TYR A 146 -31.19 20.77 -14.55
CA TYR A 146 -31.35 22.14 -14.08
C TYR A 146 -30.00 22.86 -14.09
N PRO A 147 -29.48 23.23 -15.28
CA PRO A 147 -28.24 23.95 -15.41
C PRO A 147 -28.29 25.26 -14.61
N LYS A 148 -27.15 25.70 -14.06
CA LYS A 148 -27.07 26.90 -13.21
C LYS A 148 -27.67 28.11 -13.93
N SER A 149 -28.81 28.60 -13.44
CA SER A 149 -29.30 29.94 -13.75
C SER A 149 -28.52 30.97 -12.91
N PRO A 150 -28.02 32.07 -13.50
CA PRO A 150 -27.17 33.04 -12.80
C PRO A 150 -27.83 33.76 -11.61
N ASN A 151 -29.16 33.72 -11.49
CA ASN A 151 -29.94 34.44 -10.47
C ASN A 151 -30.68 33.53 -9.46
N GLU A 152 -30.44 32.22 -9.46
CA GLU A 152 -31.19 31.29 -8.59
C GLU A 152 -30.42 30.99 -7.28
N ASN A 153 -30.93 31.48 -6.16
CA ASN A 153 -30.48 31.08 -4.81
C ASN A 153 -30.96 29.64 -4.53
N GLN A 154 -30.19 28.65 -4.98
CA GLN A 154 -30.46 27.22 -4.70
C GLN A 154 -30.13 26.87 -3.25
N GLY A 155 -30.96 27.35 -2.31
CA GLY A 155 -30.93 26.95 -0.91
C GLY A 155 -31.55 25.55 -0.69
N GLY A 156 -31.10 24.86 0.37
CA GLY A 156 -31.65 23.57 0.79
C GLY A 156 -31.00 22.34 0.14
N ILE A 157 -31.74 21.22 0.12
CA ILE A 157 -31.25 19.89 -0.27
C ILE A 157 -30.71 19.87 -1.71
N LYS A 158 -31.35 20.61 -2.64
CA LYS A 158 -30.89 20.73 -4.03
C LYS A 158 -29.49 21.35 -4.12
N GLY A 159 -29.22 22.37 -3.31
CA GLY A 159 -27.90 23.01 -3.24
C GLY A 159 -26.83 22.06 -2.71
N VAL A 160 -27.15 21.29 -1.66
CA VAL A 160 -26.24 20.28 -1.09
C VAL A 160 -25.94 19.16 -2.09
N LEU A 161 -26.95 18.61 -2.77
CA LEU A 161 -26.75 17.55 -3.77
C LEU A 161 -25.93 18.03 -4.96
N LYS A 162 -26.10 19.29 -5.39
CA LYS A 162 -25.30 19.88 -6.47
C LYS A 162 -23.81 19.97 -6.13
N CYS A 163 -23.44 20.08 -4.85
CA CYS A 163 -22.03 20.03 -4.43
C CYS A 163 -21.34 18.69 -4.78
N PHE A 164 -22.12 17.61 -4.89
CA PHE A 164 -21.60 16.29 -5.25
C PHE A 164 -21.59 16.04 -6.77
N SER A 165 -22.11 16.95 -7.59
CA SER A 165 -22.14 16.80 -9.04
C SER A 165 -20.75 16.58 -9.63
N LEU A 166 -20.59 15.53 -10.42
CA LEU A 166 -19.33 15.21 -11.09
C LEU A 166 -19.02 16.22 -12.19
N ILE A 167 -20.04 16.80 -12.84
CA ILE A 167 -19.87 17.73 -13.96
C ILE A 167 -19.18 19.02 -13.48
N SER A 168 -19.74 19.68 -12.46
CA SER A 168 -19.14 20.91 -11.93
C SER A 168 -17.78 20.65 -11.29
N ASN A 169 -17.65 19.56 -10.52
CA ASN A 169 -16.38 19.23 -9.88
C ASN A 169 -15.29 18.91 -10.93
N TYR A 170 -15.61 18.17 -11.98
CA TYR A 170 -14.70 17.87 -13.09
C TYR A 170 -14.26 19.15 -13.82
N ASN A 171 -15.22 20.00 -14.21
CA ASN A 171 -14.90 21.27 -14.88
C ASN A 171 -14.04 22.18 -13.99
N ARG A 172 -14.28 22.18 -12.67
CA ARG A 172 -13.47 22.94 -11.70
C ARG A 172 -12.08 22.34 -11.50
N LEU A 173 -11.95 21.01 -11.51
CA LEU A 173 -10.67 20.31 -11.43
C LEU A 173 -9.81 20.53 -12.68
N MET A 174 -10.44 20.54 -13.86
CA MET A 174 -9.77 20.79 -15.14
C MET A 174 -9.59 22.28 -15.46
N SER A 175 -10.30 23.17 -14.77
CA SER A 175 -10.09 24.60 -14.94
C SER A 175 -8.73 25.03 -14.37
N SER A 176 -7.91 25.68 -15.18
CA SER A 176 -6.72 26.35 -14.67
C SER A 176 -7.13 27.50 -13.76
N SER A 177 -6.56 27.55 -12.55
CA SER A 177 -6.79 28.65 -11.62
C SER A 177 -6.36 29.99 -12.24
N LYS A 178 -7.28 30.95 -12.20
CA LYS A 178 -7.07 32.33 -12.63
C LYS A 178 -6.73 33.28 -11.46
N GLY A 179 -6.65 32.76 -10.23
CA GLY A 179 -6.42 33.56 -9.04
C GLY A 179 -4.96 33.97 -8.84
N SER A 180 -4.71 35.25 -8.57
CA SER A 180 -3.41 35.79 -8.17
C SER A 180 -2.99 35.41 -6.74
N ASP A 181 -3.90 34.80 -5.98
CA ASP A 181 -3.79 34.56 -4.53
C ASP A 181 -3.38 33.11 -4.19
N GLU A 182 -3.02 32.32 -5.21
CA GLU A 182 -2.58 30.93 -5.08
C GLU A 182 -1.06 30.78 -5.24
N LEU A 183 -0.45 30.00 -4.34
CA LEU A 183 0.97 29.67 -4.37
C LEU A 183 1.23 28.59 -5.44
N LYS A 184 1.30 28.98 -6.72
CA LYS A 184 1.44 28.08 -7.87
C LYS A 184 2.60 27.09 -7.76
N ALA A 185 3.74 27.52 -7.20
CA ALA A 185 4.90 26.65 -6.96
C ALA A 185 4.57 25.42 -6.08
N LEU A 186 3.65 25.55 -5.11
CA LEU A 186 3.25 24.44 -4.25
C LEU A 186 2.53 23.34 -5.03
N HIS A 187 1.85 23.66 -6.12
CA HIS A 187 1.22 22.64 -6.96
C HIS A 187 2.28 21.79 -7.68
N GLY A 188 3.36 22.40 -8.15
CA GLY A 188 4.50 21.67 -8.72
C GLY A 188 5.18 20.75 -7.72
N ILE A 189 5.47 21.27 -6.51
CA ILE A 189 6.05 20.47 -5.41
C ILE A 189 5.16 19.29 -5.06
N LYS A 190 3.84 19.49 -4.97
CA LYS A 190 2.88 18.38 -4.75
C LYS A 190 2.96 17.34 -5.85
N GLY A 191 2.94 17.74 -7.12
CA GLY A 191 3.02 16.81 -8.25
C GLY A 191 4.26 15.94 -8.18
N ILE A 192 5.44 16.56 -7.98
CA ILE A 192 6.72 15.84 -7.86
C ILE A 192 6.72 14.90 -6.66
N SER A 193 6.19 15.35 -5.51
CA SER A 193 6.13 14.54 -4.29
C SER A 193 5.20 13.34 -4.43
N ILE A 194 4.06 13.49 -5.12
CA ILE A 194 3.16 12.37 -5.44
C ILE A 194 3.85 11.36 -6.35
N LEU A 195 4.53 11.81 -7.40
CA LEU A 195 5.28 10.92 -8.29
C LEU A 195 6.37 10.14 -7.53
N TRP A 196 7.06 10.81 -6.60
CA TRP A 196 8.07 10.17 -5.77
C TRP A 196 7.46 9.11 -4.84
N VAL A 197 6.32 9.39 -4.20
CA VAL A 197 5.59 8.42 -3.36
C VAL A 197 5.14 7.20 -4.17
N VAL A 198 4.58 7.41 -5.37
CA VAL A 198 4.16 6.32 -6.27
C VAL A 198 5.35 5.45 -6.64
N LEU A 199 6.48 6.09 -6.99
CA LEU A 199 7.70 5.37 -7.33
C LEU A 199 8.17 4.51 -6.15
N GLY A 200 8.30 5.07 -4.94
CA GLY A 200 8.76 4.29 -3.80
C GLY A 200 7.82 3.16 -3.41
N HIS A 201 6.50 3.37 -3.39
CA HIS A 201 5.57 2.29 -3.08
C HIS A 201 5.58 1.17 -4.12
N THR A 202 5.86 1.48 -5.38
CA THR A 202 6.02 0.45 -6.43
C THR A 202 7.18 -0.49 -6.10
N TYR A 203 8.32 0.05 -5.66
CA TYR A 203 9.52 -0.75 -5.41
C TYR A 203 9.62 -1.33 -3.99
N VAL A 204 9.13 -0.63 -2.96
CA VAL A 204 9.19 -1.10 -1.56
C VAL A 204 8.31 -2.33 -1.31
N TRP A 205 7.15 -2.40 -1.96
CA TRP A 205 6.23 -3.54 -1.83
C TRP A 205 6.55 -4.68 -2.80
N THR A 206 7.47 -4.48 -3.74
CA THR A 206 7.89 -5.53 -4.67
C THR A 206 8.64 -6.61 -3.92
N ASN A 207 8.19 -7.86 -4.05
CA ASN A 207 8.93 -8.99 -3.54
C ASN A 207 10.09 -9.32 -4.49
N PHE A 208 11.27 -8.79 -4.17
CA PHE A 208 12.47 -8.97 -4.99
C PHE A 208 12.89 -10.44 -5.19
N THR A 209 12.43 -11.37 -4.32
CA THR A 209 12.71 -12.81 -4.48
C THR A 209 11.95 -13.46 -5.64
N LEU A 210 10.90 -12.80 -6.16
CA LEU A 210 10.12 -13.24 -7.32
C LEU A 210 10.68 -12.71 -8.65
N LEU A 211 11.73 -11.88 -8.62
CA LEU A 211 12.33 -11.38 -9.84
C LEU A 211 13.08 -12.51 -10.56
N ARG A 212 12.97 -12.55 -11.89
CA ARG A 212 13.64 -13.54 -12.75
C ARG A 212 15.17 -13.56 -12.58
N ARG A 213 15.75 -12.45 -12.16
CA ARG A 213 17.19 -12.23 -11.97
C ARG A 213 17.45 -11.52 -10.64
N PRO A 214 17.43 -12.24 -9.50
CA PRO A 214 17.67 -11.61 -8.20
C PRO A 214 19.15 -11.23 -7.99
N ASP A 215 20.05 -11.75 -8.81
CA ASP A 215 21.48 -11.45 -8.83
C ASP A 215 21.80 -9.97 -9.11
N ILE A 216 20.91 -9.24 -9.80
CA ILE A 216 21.11 -7.82 -10.14
C ILE A 216 20.70 -6.87 -9.01
N ILE A 217 19.96 -7.37 -8.01
CA ILE A 217 19.39 -6.55 -6.93
C ILE A 217 20.49 -5.78 -6.16
N PRO A 218 21.62 -6.40 -5.74
CA PRO A 218 22.66 -5.67 -5.04
C PRO A 218 23.16 -4.45 -5.84
N ASN A 219 23.31 -4.58 -7.15
CA ASN A 219 23.75 -3.49 -8.03
C ASN A 219 22.74 -2.33 -8.05
N TRP A 220 21.44 -2.63 -8.03
CA TRP A 220 20.41 -1.59 -7.95
C TRP A 220 20.51 -0.83 -6.63
N PHE A 221 20.60 -1.53 -5.50
CA PHE A 221 20.72 -0.90 -4.18
C PHE A 221 21.97 -0.01 -4.02
N ASN A 222 23.01 -0.24 -4.82
CA ASN A 222 24.23 0.57 -4.83
C ASN A 222 24.22 1.74 -5.83
N SER A 223 23.17 1.86 -6.65
CA SER A 223 23.04 2.97 -7.60
C SER A 223 22.42 4.21 -6.95
N ILE A 224 22.89 5.39 -7.37
CA ILE A 224 22.37 6.68 -6.87
C ILE A 224 20.87 6.82 -7.20
N ASP A 225 20.46 6.34 -8.38
CA ASP A 225 19.08 6.41 -8.85
C ASP A 225 18.13 5.64 -7.94
N PHE A 226 18.54 4.45 -7.49
CA PHE A 226 17.77 3.66 -6.52
C PHE A 226 17.84 4.24 -5.11
N GLY A 227 18.87 5.04 -4.81
CA GLY A 227 18.95 5.85 -3.59
C GLY A 227 17.74 6.76 -3.40
N LEU A 228 17.21 7.36 -4.47
CA LEU A 228 15.97 8.14 -4.41
C LEU A 228 14.77 7.29 -4.00
N ILE A 229 14.70 6.05 -4.47
CA ILE A 229 13.63 5.10 -4.18
C ILE A 229 13.71 4.63 -2.72
N LEU A 230 14.91 4.28 -2.24
CA LEU A 230 15.14 3.87 -0.85
C LEU A 230 14.80 4.98 0.15
N ASN A 231 15.03 6.23 -0.25
CA ASN A 231 14.76 7.42 0.56
C ASN A 231 13.34 7.98 0.36
N THR A 232 12.40 7.23 -0.23
CA THR A 232 11.03 7.71 -0.48
C THR A 232 10.29 8.11 0.81
N TRP A 233 10.70 7.65 1.98
CA TRP A 233 10.14 8.10 3.25
C TRP A 233 10.18 9.64 3.42
N HIS A 234 11.22 10.29 2.89
CA HIS A 234 11.38 11.75 2.89
C HIS A 234 10.35 12.48 2.02
N ALA A 235 9.71 11.79 1.06
CA ALA A 235 8.62 12.37 0.30
C ALA A 235 7.43 12.76 1.21
N VAL A 236 7.20 12.06 2.32
CA VAL A 236 6.13 12.36 3.28
C VAL A 236 6.40 13.68 4.03
N GLU A 237 7.66 14.02 4.26
CA GLU A 237 8.05 15.27 4.96
C GLU A 237 7.63 16.51 4.16
N THR A 238 7.66 16.43 2.83
CA THR A 238 7.18 17.51 1.95
C THR A 238 5.70 17.80 2.18
N PHE A 239 4.86 16.77 2.35
CA PHE A 239 3.43 16.93 2.63
C PHE A 239 3.17 17.49 4.02
N PHE A 240 3.98 17.10 5.00
CA PHE A 240 3.92 17.67 6.34
C PHE A 240 4.25 19.17 6.32
N PHE A 241 5.35 19.55 5.68
CA PHE A 241 5.75 20.94 5.50
C PHE A 241 4.66 21.76 4.78
N MET A 242 4.13 21.25 3.67
CA MET A 242 3.06 21.92 2.92
C MET A 242 1.77 22.07 3.74
N SER A 243 1.41 21.06 4.54
CA SER A 243 0.25 21.14 5.43
C SER A 243 0.43 22.22 6.50
N GLY A 244 1.64 22.37 7.04
CA GLY A 244 1.98 23.43 7.99
C GLY A 244 1.93 24.80 7.35
N LEU A 245 2.62 24.99 6.22
CA LEU A 245 2.68 26.25 5.48
C LEU A 245 1.29 26.75 5.10
N LEU A 246 0.45 25.89 4.50
CA LEU A 246 -0.90 26.28 4.07
C LEU A 246 -1.83 26.58 5.26
N THR A 247 -1.67 25.83 6.37
CA THR A 247 -2.39 26.11 7.62
C THR A 247 -2.02 27.49 8.14
N SER A 248 -0.72 27.79 8.29
CA SER A 248 -0.24 29.09 8.79
C SER A 248 -0.69 30.23 7.88
N TYR A 249 -0.58 30.07 6.56
CA TYR A 249 -1.03 31.05 5.59
C TYR A 249 -2.54 31.35 5.69
N THR A 250 -3.36 30.30 5.83
CA THR A 250 -4.82 30.43 5.98
C THR A 250 -5.20 31.07 7.31
N VAL A 251 -4.54 30.66 8.40
CA VAL A 251 -4.72 31.20 9.75
C VAL A 251 -4.38 32.69 9.76
N LEU A 252 -3.26 33.09 9.15
CA LEU A 252 -2.87 34.50 9.06
C LEU A 252 -3.91 35.34 8.31
N LYS A 253 -4.42 34.84 7.18
CA LYS A 253 -5.52 35.50 6.44
C LYS A 253 -6.79 35.65 7.28
N ILE A 254 -7.12 34.66 8.11
CA ILE A 254 -8.25 34.74 9.03
C ILE A 254 -7.98 35.82 10.09
N MET A 255 -6.80 35.84 10.72
CA MET A 255 -6.45 36.83 11.75
C MET A 255 -6.53 38.26 11.24
N ILE A 256 -6.08 38.52 10.01
CA ILE A 256 -6.16 39.84 9.39
C ILE A 256 -7.63 40.27 9.27
N LYS A 257 -8.53 39.36 8.88
CA LYS A 257 -9.96 39.66 8.72
C LYS A 257 -10.71 39.76 10.06
N THR A 258 -10.33 38.96 11.06
CA THR A 258 -11.03 38.87 12.35
C THR A 258 -10.37 39.70 13.46
N LYS A 259 -9.41 40.56 13.13
CA LYS A 259 -8.62 41.35 14.10
C LYS A 259 -8.00 40.47 15.20
N GLY A 260 -7.44 39.33 14.82
CA GLY A 260 -6.74 38.40 15.72
C GLY A 260 -7.62 37.37 16.43
N ARG A 261 -8.94 37.32 16.18
CA ARG A 261 -9.82 36.32 16.80
C ARG A 261 -9.85 35.02 16.01
N ILE A 262 -9.40 33.91 16.60
CA ILE A 262 -9.57 32.56 16.03
C ILE A 262 -10.11 31.61 17.09
N SER A 263 -11.14 30.86 16.74
CA SER A 263 -11.62 29.71 17.50
C SER A 263 -10.85 28.44 17.11
N VAL A 264 -9.74 28.16 17.79
CA VAL A 264 -8.92 26.96 17.58
C VAL A 264 -9.74 25.65 17.63
N PRO A 265 -10.69 25.45 18.56
CA PRO A 265 -11.48 24.23 18.60
C PRO A 265 -12.32 24.00 17.33
N ILE A 266 -12.91 25.07 16.78
CA ILE A 266 -13.70 24.99 15.55
C ILE A 266 -12.81 24.67 14.35
N TYR A 267 -11.58 25.21 14.32
CA TYR A 267 -10.61 24.88 13.28
C TYR A 267 -10.24 23.40 13.30
N ILE A 268 -9.91 22.85 14.48
CA ILE A 268 -9.56 21.43 14.65
C ILE A 268 -10.75 20.54 14.28
N LEU A 269 -11.96 20.88 14.73
CA LEU A 269 -13.17 20.11 14.43
C LEU A 269 -13.44 20.05 12.92
N ARG A 270 -13.35 21.18 12.21
CA ARG A 270 -13.52 21.22 10.75
C ARG A 270 -12.46 20.39 10.03
N ARG A 271 -11.22 20.40 10.52
CA ARG A 271 -10.12 19.60 9.98
C ARG A 271 -10.38 18.10 10.17
N TYR A 272 -10.85 17.70 11.35
CA TYR A 272 -11.19 16.32 11.67
C TYR A 272 -12.34 15.81 10.79
N ILE A 273 -13.47 16.52 10.73
CA ILE A 273 -14.64 16.15 9.91
C ILE A 273 -14.27 16.01 8.42
N ARG A 274 -13.32 16.80 7.93
CA ARG A 274 -12.87 16.73 6.54
C ARG A 274 -11.96 15.53 6.24
N LEU A 275 -11.10 15.13 7.18
CA LEU A 275 -10.07 14.10 6.97
C LEU A 275 -10.54 12.68 7.32
N THR A 276 -11.44 12.54 8.30
CA THR A 276 -11.88 11.24 8.80
C THR A 276 -12.63 10.40 7.75
N PRO A 277 -13.59 10.94 6.95
CA PRO A 277 -14.33 10.11 6.01
C PRO A 277 -13.46 9.47 4.91
N PRO A 278 -12.56 10.22 4.23
CA PRO A 278 -11.64 9.61 3.27
C PRO A 278 -10.75 8.54 3.91
N LEU A 279 -10.22 8.80 5.11
CA LEU A 279 -9.36 7.84 5.83
C LEU A 279 -10.10 6.54 6.16
N LEU A 280 -11.36 6.64 6.60
CA LEU A 280 -12.18 5.48 6.94
C LEU A 280 -12.45 4.61 5.70
N ILE A 281 -12.74 5.25 4.56
CA ILE A 281 -12.94 4.55 3.29
C ILE A 281 -11.64 3.87 2.85
N THR A 282 -10.49 4.56 2.87
CA THR A 282 -9.22 3.96 2.43
C THR A 282 -8.80 2.81 3.33
N VAL A 283 -8.93 2.95 4.64
CA VAL A 283 -8.64 1.87 5.60
C VAL A 283 -9.54 0.67 5.34
N GLY A 284 -10.85 0.85 5.24
CA GLY A 284 -11.74 -0.29 5.04
C GLY A 284 -11.67 -0.92 3.65
N LEU A 285 -11.17 -0.23 2.62
CA LEU A 285 -10.81 -0.83 1.32
C LEU A 285 -9.50 -1.63 1.41
N LEU A 286 -8.51 -1.14 2.15
CA LEU A 286 -7.22 -1.82 2.33
C LEU A 286 -7.35 -3.15 3.09
N PHE A 287 -8.34 -3.23 3.98
CA PHE A 287 -8.59 -4.42 4.79
C PHE A 287 -9.66 -5.35 4.21
N PHE A 288 -10.23 -5.04 3.04
CA PHE A 288 -11.13 -5.91 2.28
C PHE A 288 -10.40 -7.14 1.74
#